data_AF-A0A4Y2C144-F1
#
_entry.id   AF-A0A4Y2C144-F1
#
_cell.length_a   1.000
_cell.length_b   1.000
_cell.length_c   1.000
_cell.angle_alpha   90.00
_cell.angle_beta   90.00
_cell.angle_gamma   90.00
#
_symmetry.space_group_name_H-M   'P 1'
#
loop_
_entity.id
_entity.type
_entity.pdbx_description
1 polymer ?
#
loop_
_entity_poly.entity_id
_entity_poly.type
_entity_poly.pdbx_seq_one_letter_code
_entity_poly.pdbx_strand_id
1 'polypeptide(L)'
;MHVWFAIKKNKYFTDGPKHVFQAIQTSRYLSDELLQVVDPVMQRNAFFEHPENVLLAMLVDEREHIRELGYRRILKARQIVPKKKTVRNFGPSKINIQASDFIEIINWILVWYILCQCCGT
;
A
#
# COMPACT_ATOMS: atom_id res chain seq x y z
N MET A 1 5.63 -9.70 18.09
CA MET A 1 6.75 -10.15 17.23
C MET A 1 7.35 -8.93 16.56
N HIS A 2 8.67 -8.73 16.62
CA HIS A 2 9.32 -7.59 15.95
C HIS A 2 9.05 -7.63 14.45
N VAL A 3 8.72 -6.48 13.85
CA VAL A 3 8.38 -6.33 12.40
C VAL A 3 9.45 -7.00 11.51
N TRP A 4 10.72 -6.85 11.87
CA TRP A 4 11.84 -7.48 11.17
C TRP A 4 11.69 -8.99 11.01
N PHE A 5 11.32 -9.70 12.08
CA PHE A 5 11.13 -11.16 12.03
C PHE A 5 9.88 -11.53 11.23
N ALA A 6 8.83 -10.72 11.28
CA ALA A 6 7.63 -10.94 10.48
C ALA A 6 7.95 -10.87 8.97
N ILE A 7 8.71 -9.85 8.55
CA ILE A 7 9.17 -9.69 7.17
C ILE A 7 10.04 -10.88 6.72
N LYS A 8 10.95 -11.35 7.57
CA LYS A 8 11.86 -12.46 7.21
C LYS A 8 11.19 -13.83 7.20
N LYS A 9 10.13 -14.02 7.99
CA LYS A 9 9.41 -15.29 8.11
C LYS A 9 8.36 -15.46 7.01
N ASN A 10 7.76 -14.37 6.54
CA ASN A 10 6.71 -14.43 5.54
C ASN A 10 7.29 -14.52 4.13
N LYS A 11 6.82 -15.52 3.38
CA LYS A 11 7.24 -15.78 1.99
C LYS A 11 6.35 -15.09 0.94
N TYR A 12 5.23 -14.52 1.36
CA TYR A 12 4.23 -13.98 0.46
C TYR A 12 4.37 -12.46 0.33
N PHE A 13 4.50 -11.97 -0.90
CA PHE A 13 4.59 -10.54 -1.16
C PHE A 13 3.28 -9.79 -0.80
N THR A 14 2.15 -10.49 -0.72
CA THR A 14 0.85 -9.97 -0.28
C THR A 14 0.85 -9.50 1.18
N ASP A 15 1.79 -9.99 1.98
CA ASP A 15 1.95 -9.53 3.37
C ASP A 15 2.75 -8.23 3.48
N GLY A 16 3.39 -7.79 2.39
CA GLY A 16 4.20 -6.57 2.34
C GLY A 16 3.48 -5.35 2.94
N PRO A 17 2.30 -4.95 2.41
CA PRO A 17 1.53 -3.83 2.96
C PRO A 17 1.17 -3.99 4.45
N LYS A 18 0.89 -5.22 4.90
CA LYS A 18 0.59 -5.51 6.32
C LYS A 18 1.82 -5.31 7.20
N HIS A 19 3.00 -5.66 6.71
CA HIS A 19 4.26 -5.41 7.44
C HIS A 19 4.60 -3.93 7.52
N VAL A 20 4.38 -3.17 6.45
CA VAL A 20 4.61 -1.71 6.53
C VAL A 20 3.58 -1.07 7.46
N PHE A 21 2.32 -1.53 7.43
CA PHE A 21 1.32 -1.11 8.40
C PHE A 21 1.76 -1.39 9.84
N GLN A 22 2.28 -2.59 10.09
CA GLN A 22 2.80 -2.96 11.41
C GLN A 22 3.95 -2.03 11.84
N ALA A 23 4.83 -1.64 10.91
CA ALA A 23 5.90 -0.66 11.18
C ALA A 23 5.31 0.71 11.57
N ILE A 24 4.30 1.19 10.85
CA ILE A 24 3.56 2.43 11.16
C ILE A 24 2.92 2.34 12.55
N GLN A 25 2.29 1.22 12.89
CA GLN A 25 1.69 1.03 14.21
C GLN A 25 2.75 1.06 15.31
N THR A 26 3.92 0.46 15.10
CA THR A 26 5.01 0.48 16.08
C THR A 26 5.66 1.85 16.21
N SER A 27 5.72 2.65 15.14
CA SER A 27 6.32 3.99 15.21
C SER A 27 5.51 4.94 16.07
N ARG A 28 4.19 4.72 16.24
CA ARG A 28 3.31 5.55 17.10
C ARG A 28 3.71 5.60 18.57
N TYR A 29 4.55 4.68 19.03
CA TYR A 29 5.06 4.66 20.41
C TYR A 29 6.38 5.43 20.56
N LEU A 30 6.94 5.96 19.48
CA LEU A 30 8.16 6.75 19.50
C LEU A 30 7.88 8.21 19.88
N SER A 31 8.91 8.89 20.38
CA SER A 31 8.85 10.34 20.60
C SER A 31 8.84 11.09 19.27
N ASP A 32 8.34 12.33 19.29
CA ASP A 32 8.28 13.20 18.10
C ASP A 32 9.67 13.41 17.48
N GLU A 33 10.72 13.49 18.29
CA GLU A 33 12.12 13.60 17.81
C GLU A 33 12.54 12.39 16.99
N LEU A 34 12.14 11.18 17.41
CA LEU A 34 12.45 9.95 16.69
C LEU A 34 11.57 9.80 15.44
N LEU A 35 10.30 10.23 15.51
CA LEU A 35 9.39 10.24 14.36
C LEU A 35 9.92 11.10 13.21
N GLN A 36 10.55 12.25 13.52
CA GLN A 36 11.19 13.11 12.50
C GLN A 36 12.27 12.38 11.68
N VAL A 37 12.91 11.36 12.26
CA VAL A 37 13.92 10.53 11.56
C VAL A 37 13.27 9.33 10.87
N VAL A 38 12.32 8.67 11.54
CA VAL A 38 11.71 7.42 11.10
C VAL A 38 10.75 7.63 9.93
N ASP A 39 9.90 8.65 9.98
CA ASP A 39 8.85 8.88 8.97
C ASP A 39 9.43 9.11 7.56
N PRO A 40 10.47 9.94 7.37
CA PRO A 40 11.12 10.08 6.06
C PRO A 40 11.83 8.81 5.59
N VAL A 41 12.33 7.97 6.51
CA VAL A 41 12.94 6.68 6.17
C VAL A 41 11.88 5.70 5.69
N MET A 42 10.73 5.64 6.37
CA MET A 42 9.61 4.80 5.95
C MET A 42 9.08 5.24 4.59
N GLN A 43 8.84 6.54 4.40
CA GLN A 43 8.35 7.09 3.14
C GLN A 43 9.30 6.82 1.95
N ARG A 44 10.61 6.84 2.16
CA ARG A 44 11.59 6.50 1.10
C ARG A 44 11.62 5.01 0.75
N ASN A 45 11.22 4.14 1.68
CA ASN A 45 11.20 2.69 1.50
C ASN A 45 9.80 2.15 1.16
N ALA A 46 8.83 3.03 0.90
CA ALA A 46 7.43 2.72 0.66
C ALA A 46 7.10 2.08 -0.71
N PHE A 47 8.01 1.24 -1.23
CA PHE A 47 7.83 0.52 -2.49
C PHE A 47 6.82 -0.62 -2.36
N PHE A 48 6.71 -1.23 -1.17
CA PHE A 48 5.75 -2.29 -0.95
C PHE A 48 4.30 -1.79 -0.94
N GLU A 49 4.08 -0.51 -0.70
CA GLU A 49 2.75 0.12 -0.68
C GLU A 49 2.34 0.65 -2.05
N HIS A 50 2.88 0.07 -3.12
CA HIS A 50 2.30 0.29 -4.43
C HIS A 50 0.83 -0.15 -4.47
N PRO A 51 -0.03 0.56 -5.21
CA PRO A 51 -1.45 0.26 -5.21
C PRO A 51 -1.80 -1.16 -5.66
N GLU A 52 -1.01 -1.72 -6.56
CA GLU A 52 -1.14 -3.11 -7.02
C GLU A 52 -0.92 -4.09 -5.86
N ASN A 53 0.12 -3.86 -5.06
CA ASN A 53 0.46 -4.72 -3.92
C ASN A 53 -0.59 -4.60 -2.82
N VAL A 54 -1.08 -3.39 -2.54
CA VAL A 54 -2.17 -3.19 -1.58
C VAL A 54 -3.46 -3.86 -2.06
N LEU A 55 -3.80 -3.75 -3.35
CA LEU A 55 -4.95 -4.48 -3.92
C LEU A 55 -4.78 -6.00 -3.80
N LEU A 56 -3.60 -6.53 -4.11
CA LEU A 56 -3.32 -7.96 -3.98
C LEU A 56 -3.44 -8.42 -2.53
N ALA A 57 -2.94 -7.63 -1.58
CA ALA A 57 -3.10 -7.88 -0.15
C ALA A 57 -4.58 -7.89 0.29
N MET A 58 -5.40 -6.99 -0.28
CA MET A 58 -6.84 -6.96 -0.02
C MET A 58 -7.57 -8.19 -0.57
N LEU A 59 -7.19 -8.67 -1.76
CA LEU A 59 -7.84 -9.83 -2.40
C LEU A 59 -7.61 -11.13 -1.64
N VAL A 60 -6.46 -11.28 -0.99
CA VAL A 60 -6.12 -12.46 -0.18
C VAL A 60 -6.39 -12.27 1.32
N ASP A 61 -7.00 -11.14 1.71
CA ASP A 61 -7.29 -10.88 3.12
C ASP A 61 -8.31 -11.87 3.67
N GLU A 62 -8.18 -12.24 4.94
CA GLU A 62 -9.11 -13.15 5.61
C GLU A 62 -10.50 -12.51 5.79
N ARG A 63 -10.55 -11.18 5.92
CA ARG A 63 -11.78 -10.41 6.14
C ARG A 63 -12.55 -10.24 4.82
N GLU A 64 -13.75 -10.80 4.76
CA GLU A 64 -14.57 -10.82 3.53
C GLU A 64 -14.87 -9.42 2.98
N HIS A 65 -15.26 -8.48 3.85
CA HIS A 65 -15.55 -7.10 3.44
C HIS A 65 -14.34 -6.39 2.80
N ILE A 66 -13.11 -6.78 3.14
CA ILE A 66 -11.89 -6.23 2.54
C ILE A 66 -11.64 -6.82 1.18
N ARG A 67 -11.85 -8.13 1.02
CA ARG A 67 -11.79 -8.78 -0.29
C ARG A 67 -12.79 -8.12 -1.24
N GLU A 68 -14.03 -7.96 -0.80
CA GLU A 68 -15.08 -7.28 -1.57
C GLU A 68 -14.68 -5.85 -1.96
N LEU A 69 -14.12 -5.08 -1.02
CA LEU A 69 -13.61 -3.74 -1.31
C LEU A 69 -12.49 -3.76 -2.35
N GLY A 70 -11.58 -4.74 -2.29
CA GLY A 70 -10.54 -4.95 -3.29
C GLY A 70 -11.12 -5.20 -4.70
N TYR A 71 -12.10 -6.10 -4.81
CA TYR A 71 -12.80 -6.36 -6.07
C TYR A 71 -13.48 -5.11 -6.63
N ARG A 72 -14.24 -4.38 -5.79
CA ARG A 72 -14.91 -3.13 -6.20
C ARG A 72 -13.91 -2.09 -6.70
N ARG A 73 -12.74 -1.97 -6.05
CA ARG A 73 -11.68 -1.06 -6.48
C ARG A 73 -11.10 -1.45 -7.84
N ILE A 74 -10.87 -2.73 -8.09
CA ILE A 74 -10.39 -3.22 -9.41
C ILE A 74 -11.43 -2.93 -10.50
N LEU A 75 -12.70 -3.23 -10.25
CA LEU A 75 -13.77 -2.98 -11.22
C LEU A 75 -13.88 -1.49 -11.57
N LYS A 76 -13.80 -0.60 -10.56
CA LYS A 76 -13.80 0.84 -10.78
C LYS A 76 -12.55 1.32 -11.53
N ALA A 77 -11.38 0.74 -11.26
CA ALA A 77 -10.14 1.11 -11.96
C ALA A 77 -10.21 0.72 -13.45
N ARG A 78 -10.80 -0.44 -13.76
CA ARG A 78 -10.98 -0.91 -15.15
C ARG A 78 -11.95 -0.05 -15.96
N GLN A 79 -12.89 0.64 -15.32
CA GLN A 79 -13.82 1.56 -16.01
C GLN A 79 -13.14 2.85 -16.47
N ILE A 80 -11.99 3.20 -15.89
CA ILE A 80 -11.28 4.42 -16.23
C ILE A 80 -10.32 4.10 -17.38
N VAL A 81 -10.64 4.60 -18.57
CA VAL A 81 -9.78 4.45 -19.75
C VAL A 81 -8.68 5.52 -19.71
N PRO A 82 -7.39 5.16 -19.68
CA PRO A 82 -6.31 6.14 -19.77
C PRO A 82 -6.37 6.86 -21.12
N LYS A 83 -6.36 8.20 -21.11
CA LYS A 83 -6.38 9.01 -22.34
C LYS A 83 -5.12 8.84 -23.21
N LYS A 84 -4.00 8.39 -22.61
CA LYS A 84 -2.73 8.11 -23.29
C LYS A 84 -2.02 6.95 -22.60
N LYS A 85 -1.43 6.04 -23.39
CA LYS A 85 -0.47 5.05 -22.88
C LYS A 85 0.81 5.81 -22.49
N THR A 86 1.11 5.80 -21.20
CA THR A 86 2.32 6.42 -20.64
C THR A 86 3.08 5.36 -19.87
N VAL A 87 4.41 5.39 -19.95
CA VAL A 87 5.25 4.50 -19.14
C VAL A 87 5.09 4.92 -17.68
N ARG A 88 4.83 3.95 -16.80
CA ARG A 88 4.71 4.20 -15.38
C ARG A 88 6.07 4.60 -14.81
N ASN A 89 6.12 5.73 -14.10
CA ASN A 89 7.25 6.06 -13.26
C ASN A 89 7.21 5.23 -11.97
N PHE A 90 8.20 4.36 -11.78
CA PHE A 90 8.31 3.54 -10.59
C PHE A 90 9.04 4.32 -9.48
N GLY A 91 8.30 4.78 -8.49
CA GLY A 91 8.83 5.51 -7.33
C GLY A 91 8.01 5.23 -6.07
N PRO A 92 8.56 5.48 -4.87
CA PRO A 92 7.88 5.17 -3.62
C PRO A 92 6.53 5.88 -3.54
N SER A 93 5.49 5.16 -3.10
CA SER A 93 4.14 5.71 -3.00
C SER A 93 4.02 6.58 -1.76
N LYS A 94 3.24 7.66 -1.80
CA LYS A 94 3.00 8.50 -0.62
C LYS A 94 2.16 7.72 0.40
N ILE A 95 2.72 7.46 1.58
CA ILE A 95 2.10 6.65 2.63
C ILE A 95 1.41 7.53 3.67
N ASN A 96 0.29 7.03 4.19
CA ASN A 96 -0.47 7.64 5.27
C ASN A 96 -0.06 7.03 6.61
N ILE A 97 0.79 7.73 7.35
CA ILE A 97 1.31 7.30 8.67
C ILE A 97 0.17 7.25 9.72
N GLN A 98 -0.90 8.01 9.49
CA GLN A 98 -2.07 8.05 10.38
C GLN A 98 -3.15 7.03 10.00
N ALA A 99 -2.88 6.12 9.06
CA ALA A 99 -3.83 5.10 8.61
C ALA A 99 -4.32 4.21 9.77
N SER A 100 -5.62 3.92 9.85
CA SER A 100 -6.15 3.04 10.89
C SER A 100 -6.01 1.55 10.54
N ASP A 101 -5.89 1.24 9.26
CA ASP A 101 -5.75 -0.10 8.69
C ASP A 101 -4.86 -0.03 7.44
N PHE A 102 -4.24 -1.15 7.04
CA PHE A 102 -3.37 -1.22 5.88
C PHE A 102 -4.07 -0.81 4.58
N ILE A 103 -5.40 -0.98 4.51
CA ILE A 103 -6.23 -0.57 3.38
C ILE A 103 -6.26 0.94 3.15
N GLU A 104 -5.86 1.73 4.16
CA GLU A 104 -5.87 3.20 4.16
C GLU A 104 -4.46 3.81 4.04
N ILE A 105 -3.42 2.97 3.94
CA ILE A 105 -2.03 3.43 3.82
C ILE A 105 -1.84 4.29 2.58
N ILE A 106 -2.54 3.96 1.50
CA ILE A 106 -2.44 4.72 0.25
C ILE A 106 -3.67 5.58 0.04
N ASN A 107 -3.44 6.76 -0.55
CA ASN A 107 -4.52 7.63 -0.96
C ASN A 107 -5.13 7.13 -2.29
N TRP A 108 -6.27 6.42 -2.18
CA TRP A 108 -6.97 5.85 -3.34
C TRP A 108 -7.44 6.87 -4.37
N ILE A 109 -7.58 8.15 -4.03
CA ILE A 109 -7.96 9.20 -5.00
C ILE A 109 -6.84 9.40 -6.02
N LEU A 110 -5.59 9.42 -5.56
CA LEU A 110 -4.41 9.59 -6.42
C LEU A 110 -4.10 8.31 -7.23
N VAL A 111 -4.47 7.16 -6.67
CA VAL A 111 -4.21 5.83 -7.24
C VAL A 111 -5.02 5.55 -8.51
N TRP A 112 -6.23 6.11 -8.64
CA TRP A 112 -7.03 5.94 -9.85
C TRP A 112 -6.27 6.34 -11.11
N TYR A 113 -5.41 7.37 -11.03
CA TYR A 113 -4.59 7.81 -12.16
C TYR A 113 -3.44 6.86 -12.50
N ILE A 114 -2.95 6.09 -11.52
CA ILE A 114 -1.78 5.22 -11.65
C ILE A 114 -2.16 3.82 -12.15
N LEU A 115 -3.23 3.23 -11.59
CA LEU A 115 -3.70 1.89 -12.00
C LEU A 115 -4.17 1.84 -13.46
N CYS A 116 -4.72 2.94 -13.96
CA CYS A 116 -5.20 3.02 -15.35
C CYS A 116 -4.08 2.92 -16.38
N GLN A 117 -2.82 3.20 -16.02
CA GLN A 117 -1.70 3.10 -16.94
C GLN A 117 -1.29 1.65 -17.24
N CYS A 118 -1.70 0.69 -16.40
CA CYS A 118 -1.33 -0.73 -16.52
C CYS A 118 -2.35 -1.58 -17.29
N CYS A 119 -3.63 -1.20 -17.34
CA CYS A 119 -4.65 -1.93 -18.11
C CYS A 119 -4.64 -1.52 -19.60
N GLY A 120 -3.59 -1.95 -20.30
CA GLY A 120 -3.56 -1.99 -21.76
C GLY A 120 -3.71 -3.42 -22.26
N THR A 121 -4.95 -3.87 -22.42
CA THR A 121 -5.31 -4.90 -23.42
C THR A 121 -6.24 -4.24 -24.41
#